data_AF-M4WYM4-F1
#
_entry.id   AF-M4WYM4-F1
#
_cell.length_a   1.000
_cell.length_b   1.000
_cell.length_c   1.000
_cell.angle_alpha   90.00
_cell.angle_beta   90.00
_cell.angle_gamma   90.00
#
_symmetry.space_group_name_H-M   'P 1'
#
loop_
_entity.id
_entity.type
_entity.pdbx_description
1 polymer ?
#
loop_
_entity_poly.entity_id
_entity_poly.type
_entity_poly.pdbx_seq_one_letter_code
_entity_poly.pdbx_strand_id
1 'polypeptide(L)'
;MSERDRDYYWEQVKQQNRQKPPDDPKRNWRILVKPLLWFLIPLLILAAGTALWRNPASQPWLHERWVLLQIRLGISPDGMPAAPAASPYSDSPRKLSECIKPGNVIDDEVRACVKGYRPKTW
;
A
#
# COMPACT_ATOMS: atom_id res chain seq x y z
N MET A 1 54.90 -15.71 42.39
CA MET A 1 54.26 -17.02 42.15
C MET A 1 55.35 -17.93 41.63
N SER A 2 55.64 -19.04 42.32
CA SER A 2 56.75 -19.90 41.94
C SER A 2 56.41 -20.65 40.64
N GLU A 3 57.40 -21.01 39.82
CA GLU A 3 57.13 -21.75 38.57
C GLU A 3 56.38 -23.07 38.82
N ARG A 4 56.62 -23.68 39.99
CA ARG A 4 55.97 -24.90 40.44
C ARG A 4 54.47 -24.73 40.68
N ASP A 5 54.02 -23.56 41.16
CA ASP A 5 52.59 -23.26 41.34
C ASP A 5 51.88 -23.09 40.00
N ARG A 6 52.58 -22.52 39.01
CA ARG A 6 52.06 -22.35 37.65
C ARG A 6 51.84 -23.69 36.97
N ASP A 7 52.78 -24.61 37.10
CA ASP A 7 52.69 -25.93 36.48
C ASP A 7 51.58 -26.77 37.15
N TYR A 8 51.48 -26.71 38.48
CA TYR A 8 50.40 -27.35 39.23
C TYR A 8 49.00 -26.85 38.81
N TYR A 9 48.86 -25.54 38.62
CA TYR A 9 47.62 -24.94 38.14
C TYR A 9 47.24 -25.44 36.74
N TRP A 10 48.21 -25.48 35.81
CA TRP A 10 47.95 -25.95 34.45
C TRP A 10 47.60 -27.43 34.38
N GLU A 11 48.17 -28.26 35.25
CA GLU A 11 47.78 -29.66 35.37
C GLU A 11 46.34 -29.82 35.86
N GLN A 12 45.91 -29.05 36.87
CA GLN A 12 44.53 -29.07 37.33
C GLN A 12 43.54 -28.65 36.24
N VAL A 13 43.83 -27.55 35.53
CA VAL A 13 42.98 -27.07 34.43
C VAL A 13 42.87 -28.11 33.32
N LYS A 14 43.97 -28.81 33.02
CA LYS A 14 44.00 -29.87 32.01
C LYS A 14 43.18 -31.10 32.43
N GLN A 15 43.25 -31.48 33.70
CA GLN A 15 42.43 -32.57 34.25
C GLN A 15 40.94 -32.21 34.26
N GLN A 16 40.60 -30.98 34.67
CA GLN A 16 39.23 -30.48 34.70
C GLN A 16 38.60 -30.44 33.30
N ASN A 17 39.36 -30.02 32.28
CA ASN A 17 38.89 -30.03 30.88
C ASN A 17 38.72 -31.45 30.33
N ARG A 18 39.51 -32.44 30.79
CA ARG A 18 39.33 -33.86 30.41
C ARG A 18 38.12 -34.51 31.09
N GLN A 19 37.75 -34.05 32.28
CA GLN A 19 36.60 -34.56 33.02
C GLN A 19 35.28 -33.93 32.62
N LYS A 20 35.30 -32.80 31.88
CA LYS A 20 34.09 -32.20 31.37
C LYS A 20 33.46 -33.15 30.33
N PRO A 21 32.25 -33.69 30.59
CA PRO A 21 31.59 -34.53 29.61
C PRO A 21 31.40 -33.75 28.30
N PRO A 22 31.48 -34.40 27.13
CA PRO A 22 31.23 -33.72 25.87
C PRO A 22 29.86 -33.04 25.94
N ASP A 23 29.79 -31.76 25.55
CA ASP A 23 28.52 -31.03 25.51
C ASP A 23 27.51 -31.86 24.70
N ASP A 24 26.37 -32.21 25.32
CA ASP A 24 25.32 -32.99 24.67
C ASP A 24 25.00 -32.39 23.30
N PRO A 25 24.77 -33.23 22.27
CA PRO A 25 24.46 -32.73 20.93
C PRO A 25 23.16 -31.95 20.99
N LYS A 26 23.28 -30.63 21.05
CA LYS A 26 22.17 -29.68 21.08
C LYS A 26 21.31 -29.95 19.85
N ARG A 27 20.17 -30.63 20.05
CA ARG A 27 19.31 -31.10 18.98
C ARG A 27 18.78 -29.90 18.20
N ASN A 28 19.42 -29.62 17.07
CA ASN A 28 19.25 -28.43 16.25
C ASN A 28 17.97 -28.49 15.39
N TRP A 29 16.81 -28.72 16.00
CA TRP A 29 15.51 -28.66 15.31
C TRP A 29 15.28 -27.31 14.60
N ARG A 30 15.90 -26.25 15.11
CA ARG A 30 15.87 -24.90 14.51
C ARG A 30 16.49 -24.84 13.12
N ILE A 31 17.36 -25.78 12.74
CA ILE A 31 17.93 -25.87 11.39
C ILE A 31 16.87 -26.32 10.39
N LEU A 32 15.92 -27.15 10.81
CA LEU A 32 14.87 -27.70 9.94
C LEU A 32 13.64 -26.79 9.88
N VAL A 33 13.40 -25.98 10.92
CA VAL A 33 12.29 -25.02 10.96
C VAL A 33 12.47 -23.88 9.95
N LYS A 34 13.69 -23.40 9.74
CA LYS A 34 13.97 -22.33 8.77
C LYS A 34 13.56 -22.67 7.33
N PRO A 35 14.02 -23.79 6.72
CA PRO A 35 13.60 -24.16 5.38
C PRO A 35 12.11 -24.49 5.34
N LEU A 36 11.56 -25.14 6.38
CA LEU A 36 10.13 -25.46 6.45
C LEU A 36 9.26 -24.19 6.40
N LEU A 37 9.60 -23.15 7.17
CA LEU A 37 8.93 -21.86 7.12
C LEU A 37 9.10 -21.18 5.76
N TRP A 38 10.28 -21.28 5.17
CA TRP A 38 10.57 -20.68 3.86
C TRP A 38 9.70 -21.27 2.75
N PHE A 39 9.29 -22.54 2.85
CA PHE A 39 8.33 -23.15 1.93
C PHE A 39 6.87 -22.91 2.33
N LEU A 40 6.55 -22.98 3.64
CA LEU A 40 5.16 -22.84 4.10
C LEU A 40 4.60 -21.43 3.90
N ILE A 41 5.41 -20.40 4.10
CA ILE A 41 4.97 -19.00 3.96
C ILE A 41 4.51 -18.68 2.53
N PRO A 42 5.31 -18.88 1.46
CA PRO A 42 4.85 -18.60 0.11
C PRO A 42 3.70 -19.52 -0.31
N LEU A 43 3.70 -20.78 0.13
CA LEU A 43 2.59 -21.71 -0.12
C LEU A 43 1.27 -21.19 0.47
N LEU A 44 1.28 -20.70 1.71
CA LEU A 44 0.12 -20.11 2.37
C LEU A 44 -0.34 -18.82 1.68
N ILE A 45 0.59 -17.98 1.24
CA ILE A 45 0.25 -16.75 0.50
C ILE A 45 -0.42 -17.09 -0.83
N LEU A 46 0.09 -18.07 -1.57
CA LEU A 46 -0.51 -18.54 -2.82
C LEU A 46 -1.88 -19.17 -2.59
N ALA A 47 -2.02 -20.01 -1.55
CA ALA A 47 -3.30 -20.63 -1.20
C ALA A 47 -4.34 -19.58 -0.78
N ALA A 48 -3.96 -18.60 0.04
CA ALA A 48 -4.84 -17.50 0.43
C ALA A 48 -5.21 -16.61 -0.76
N GLY A 49 -4.24 -16.28 -1.63
CA GLY A 49 -4.46 -15.49 -2.84
C GLY A 49 -5.42 -16.18 -3.80
N THR A 50 -5.27 -17.49 -4.02
CA THR A 50 -6.17 -18.28 -4.88
C THR A 50 -7.56 -18.43 -4.28
N ALA A 51 -7.66 -18.61 -2.95
CA ALA A 51 -8.95 -18.62 -2.26
C ALA A 51 -9.66 -17.26 -2.37
N LEU A 52 -8.93 -16.15 -2.20
CA LEU A 52 -9.48 -14.80 -2.36
C LEU A 52 -9.91 -14.52 -3.80
N TRP A 53 -9.18 -15.07 -4.77
CA TRP A 53 -9.52 -14.93 -6.19
C TRP A 53 -10.76 -15.70 -6.59
N ARG A 54 -10.95 -16.91 -6.05
CA ARG A 54 -12.11 -17.77 -6.30
C ARG A 54 -13.38 -17.27 -5.60
N ASN A 55 -13.25 -16.44 -4.56
CA ASN A 55 -14.41 -15.90 -3.86
C ASN A 55 -14.99 -14.70 -4.65
N PRO A 56 -16.23 -14.77 -5.15
CA PRO A 56 -16.82 -13.67 -5.92
C PRO A 56 -17.09 -12.43 -5.05
N ALA A 57 -17.22 -12.56 -3.73
CA ALA A 57 -17.48 -11.44 -2.82
C ALA A 57 -16.27 -10.51 -2.62
N SER A 58 -15.04 -10.98 -2.87
CA SER A 58 -13.80 -10.17 -2.76
C SER A 58 -13.47 -9.38 -4.02
N GLN A 59 -14.05 -9.75 -5.17
CA GLN A 59 -13.85 -9.05 -6.44
C GLN A 59 -14.23 -7.55 -6.40
N PRO A 60 -15.40 -7.13 -5.87
CA PRO A 60 -15.76 -5.70 -5.84
C PRO A 60 -14.79 -4.88 -4.97
N TRP A 61 -14.41 -5.40 -3.81
CA TRP A 61 -13.47 -4.73 -2.90
C TRP A 61 -12.06 -4.60 -3.49
N LEU A 62 -11.59 -5.63 -4.20
CA LEU A 62 -10.32 -5.56 -4.93
C LEU A 62 -10.38 -4.54 -6.06
N HIS A 63 -11.49 -4.47 -6.78
CA HIS A 63 -11.68 -3.54 -7.88
C HIS A 63 -11.66 -2.08 -7.40
N GLU A 64 -12.37 -1.75 -6.33
CA GLU A 64 -12.34 -0.40 -5.73
C GLU A 64 -10.93 0.02 -5.30
N ARG A 65 -10.20 -0.89 -4.62
CA ARG A 65 -8.82 -0.62 -4.20
C ARG A 65 -7.86 -0.48 -5.38
N TRP A 66 -8.06 -1.26 -6.42
CA TRP A 66 -7.27 -1.19 -7.64
C TRP A 66 -7.48 0.15 -8.35
N VAL A 67 -8.72 0.62 -8.46
CA VAL A 67 -9.06 1.94 -9.02
C VAL A 67 -8.42 3.07 -8.21
N LEU A 68 -8.50 3.03 -6.88
CA LEU A 68 -7.85 4.02 -6.02
C LEU A 68 -6.33 4.05 -6.18
N LEU A 69 -5.71 2.88 -6.35
CA LEU A 69 -4.28 2.77 -6.58
C LEU A 69 -3.89 3.34 -7.95
N GLN A 70 -4.66 3.06 -9.00
CA GLN A 70 -4.47 3.64 -10.33
C GLN A 70 -4.55 5.17 -10.29
N ILE A 71 -5.56 5.73 -9.62
CA ILE A 71 -5.70 7.19 -9.45
C ILE A 71 -4.49 7.79 -8.74
N ARG A 72 -3.99 7.15 -7.66
CA ARG A 72 -2.78 7.61 -6.96
C ARG A 72 -1.52 7.55 -7.80
N LEU A 73 -1.45 6.59 -8.73
CA LEU A 73 -0.35 6.44 -9.69
C LEU A 73 -0.52 7.34 -10.91
N GLY A 74 -1.61 8.13 -11.01
CA GLY A 74 -1.90 8.98 -12.17
C GLY A 74 -2.36 8.19 -13.41
N ILE A 75 -2.70 6.92 -13.26
CA ILE A 75 -3.23 6.06 -14.31
C ILE A 75 -4.74 6.25 -14.36
N SER A 76 -5.29 6.64 -15.51
CA SER A 76 -6.74 6.72 -15.68
C SER A 76 -7.33 5.31 -15.79
N PRO A 77 -8.27 4.92 -14.92
CA PRO A 77 -8.92 3.62 -15.00
C PRO A 77 -9.75 3.52 -16.29
N ASP A 78 -9.67 2.38 -16.98
CA ASP A 78 -10.49 2.11 -18.16
C ASP A 78 -11.98 2.19 -17.80
N GLY A 79 -12.71 3.06 -18.49
CA GLY A 79 -14.16 3.22 -18.33
C GLY A 79 -14.62 4.41 -17.48
N MET A 80 -13.71 5.16 -16.84
CA MET A 80 -14.08 6.52 -16.42
C MET A 80 -14.01 7.43 -17.65
N PRO A 81 -15.07 8.20 -17.99
CA PRO A 81 -14.89 9.31 -18.92
C PRO A 81 -13.81 10.19 -18.30
N ALA A 82 -12.72 10.41 -19.04
CA ALA A 82 -11.68 11.33 -18.65
C ALA A 82 -12.36 12.59 -18.12
N ALA A 83 -12.20 12.88 -16.82
CA ALA A 83 -12.74 14.10 -16.26
C ALA A 83 -12.23 15.22 -17.17
N PRO A 84 -13.12 16.01 -17.80
CA PRO A 84 -12.67 17.04 -18.71
C PRO A 84 -11.70 17.89 -17.91
N ALA A 85 -10.48 18.05 -18.44
CA ALA A 85 -9.46 18.89 -17.82
C ALA A 85 -10.16 20.15 -17.34
N ALA A 86 -10.00 20.50 -16.07
CA ALA A 86 -10.60 21.70 -15.49
C ALA A 86 -10.03 22.91 -16.25
N SER A 87 -10.68 23.25 -17.37
CA SER A 87 -10.38 24.44 -18.11
C SER A 87 -10.93 25.58 -17.25
N PRO A 88 -10.13 26.62 -16.97
CA PRO A 88 -10.62 27.80 -16.26
C PRO A 88 -11.68 28.58 -17.05
N TYR A 89 -12.01 28.11 -18.26
CA TYR A 89 -13.09 28.57 -19.11
C TYR A 89 -13.90 27.34 -19.56
N SER A 90 -14.87 26.91 -18.75
CA SER A 90 -15.97 26.08 -19.25
C SER A 90 -17.11 27.03 -19.61
N ASP A 91 -17.30 27.30 -20.90
CA ASP A 91 -18.52 27.96 -21.36
C ASP A 91 -19.71 27.09 -20.95
N SER A 92 -20.46 27.56 -19.95
CA SER A 92 -21.71 26.93 -19.53
C SER A 92 -22.67 26.91 -20.73
N PRO A 93 -23.45 25.84 -20.96
CA PRO A 93 -24.36 25.71 -22.11
C PRO A 93 -25.62 26.59 -21.99
N ARG A 94 -25.55 27.70 -21.23
CA ARG A 94 -26.68 28.60 -21.02
C ARG A 94 -26.80 29.53 -22.23
N LYS A 95 -27.93 29.42 -22.93
CA LYS A 95 -28.23 30.28 -24.08
C LYS A 95 -28.49 31.71 -23.59
N LEU A 96 -28.09 32.71 -24.38
CA LEU A 96 -28.32 34.12 -24.12
C LEU A 96 -29.78 34.42 -23.71
N SER A 97 -30.74 33.70 -24.31
CA SER A 97 -32.18 33.79 -24.02
C SER A 97 -32.57 33.51 -22.56
N GLU A 98 -31.81 32.69 -21.83
CA GLU A 98 -32.09 32.36 -20.43
C GLU A 98 -31.52 33.38 -19.43
N CYS A 99 -30.56 34.19 -19.88
CA CYS A 99 -29.86 35.18 -19.08
C CYS A 99 -30.40 36.62 -19.29
N ILE A 100 -31.29 36.83 -20.27
CA ILE A 100 -31.93 38.13 -20.51
C ILE A 100 -33.06 38.31 -19.49
N LYS A 101 -32.95 39.33 -18.64
CA LYS A 101 -34.01 39.75 -17.71
C LYS A 101 -35.07 40.53 -18.49
N PRO A 102 -36.38 40.21 -18.38
CA PRO A 102 -37.41 40.98 -19.08
C PRO A 102 -37.48 42.39 -18.49
N GLY A 103 -37.06 43.40 -19.26
CA GLY A 103 -37.12 44.82 -18.90
C GLY A 103 -35.79 45.48 -18.50
N ASN A 104 -34.65 44.78 -18.50
CA ASN A 104 -33.33 45.41 -18.33
C ASN A 104 -32.26 44.65 -19.13
N VAL A 105 -31.80 45.25 -20.23
CA VAL A 105 -30.78 44.67 -21.12
C VAL A 105 -29.46 45.36 -20.83
N ILE A 106 -28.80 44.96 -19.74
CA ILE A 106 -27.40 45.33 -19.50
C ILE A 106 -26.54 44.16 -19.97
N ASP A 107 -25.84 44.35 -21.09
CA ASP A 107 -25.01 43.35 -21.77
C ASP A 107 -23.97 42.67 -20.86
N ASP A 108 -23.45 43.41 -19.88
CA ASP A 108 -22.41 42.91 -18.97
C ASP A 108 -22.94 41.84 -18.00
N GLU A 109 -24.19 41.96 -17.55
CA GLU A 109 -24.81 40.96 -16.67
C GLU A 109 -25.16 39.68 -17.43
N VAL A 110 -25.57 39.82 -18.70
CA VAL A 110 -25.87 38.69 -19.59
C VAL A 110 -24.59 37.93 -19.90
N ARG A 111 -23.49 38.63 -20.22
CA ARG A 111 -22.18 38.01 -20.49
C ARG A 111 -21.62 37.31 -19.26
N ALA A 112 -21.81 37.86 -18.06
CA ALA A 112 -21.41 37.23 -16.80
C ALA A 112 -22.25 35.98 -16.47
N CYS A 113 -23.55 35.99 -16.80
CA CYS A 113 -24.46 34.85 -16.64
C CYS A 113 -24.16 33.70 -17.61
N VAL A 114 -23.88 34.01 -18.89
CA VAL A 114 -23.46 33.02 -19.90
C VAL A 114 -22.13 32.37 -19.50
N LYS A 115 -21.19 33.16 -18.96
CA LYS A 115 -19.89 32.66 -18.46
C LYS A 115 -19.95 32.03 -17.07
N GLY A 116 -21.13 32.00 -16.42
CA GLY A 116 -21.33 31.30 -15.15
C GLY A 116 -20.80 32.01 -13.89
N TYR A 117 -20.42 33.28 -13.96
CA TYR A 117 -19.84 34.03 -12.82
C TYR A 117 -20.85 34.41 -11.73
N ARG A 118 -22.16 34.25 -11.95
CA ARG A 118 -23.18 34.42 -10.91
C ARG A 118 -24.28 33.36 -10.96
N PRO A 119 -24.72 32.83 -9.80
CA PRO A 119 -26.00 32.15 -9.70
C PRO A 119 -27.14 33.17 -9.92
N LYS A 120 -28.19 32.72 -10.59
CA LYS A 120 -29.39 33.51 -10.93
C LYS A 120 -30.11 33.91 -9.64
N THR A 121 -30.08 35.18 -9.25
CA THR A 121 -30.74 35.70 -8.03
C THR A 121 -31.86 36.67 -8.32
N TRP A 122 -32.41 36.64 -9.54
CA TRP A 122 -33.65 37.31 -9.89
C TRP A 122 -34.81 36.33 -9.90
#